data_AF-A0A8J7CK21-F1
#
_entry.id   AF-A0A8J7CK21-F1
#
_cell.length_a   1.000
_cell.length_b   1.000
_cell.length_c   1.000
_cell.angle_alpha   90.00
_cell.angle_beta   90.00
_cell.angle_gamma   90.00
#
_symmetry.space_group_name_H-M   'P 1'
#
loop_
_entity.id
_entity.type
_entity.pdbx_description
1 polymer ?
#
loop_
_entity_poly.entity_id
_entity_poly.type
_entity_poly.pdbx_seq_one_letter_code
_entity_poly.pdbx_strand_id
1 'polypeptide(L)'
;MKKFLGATLLAGMMLFNTATAAPAHTAHTKDRETIYQIALLQSLAMGYFDGSISVKNLKRHGDTGIGTFEGLDGEMIVLDGVVYRANRDCKINVVDDKVLVPFSNVTFFDKDFSVKLRDVHNKAALEKIFNDLVDSNGRNSFYMVKVPAEFNSILVRSESGAKEPYPTLVEALKTQNEITPKNISGTIVGLYCPDFMSSLNSTGWHFHFISDDKKIGGHVLELDLKSGEAIFDKTDNFRMQLPKKENFHALNFKQDMKEDIRKAEQDVQGGK
;
A
#
# COMPACT_ATOMS: atom_id res chain seq x y z
N MET A 1 33.85 -92.95 9.38
CA MET A 1 34.02 -92.89 10.85
C MET A 1 33.20 -91.73 11.39
N LYS A 2 32.41 -91.98 12.43
CA LYS A 2 31.50 -91.04 13.11
C LYS A 2 32.26 -89.79 13.62
N LYS A 3 31.60 -88.63 13.61
CA LYS A 3 31.36 -87.79 14.80
C LYS A 3 30.29 -86.71 14.54
N PHE A 4 29.48 -86.52 15.56
CA PHE A 4 28.27 -85.71 15.67
C PHE A 4 28.60 -84.39 16.40
N LEU A 5 27.59 -83.50 16.50
CA LEU A 5 27.51 -82.19 17.20
C LEU A 5 27.99 -80.99 16.36
N GLY A 6 27.28 -79.87 16.29
CA GLY A 6 26.16 -79.40 17.10
C GLY A 6 25.47 -78.19 16.47
N ALA A 7 24.25 -77.95 16.93
CA ALA A 7 23.34 -76.92 16.46
C ALA A 7 23.72 -75.52 16.97
N THR A 8 23.51 -74.51 16.12
CA THR A 8 23.23 -73.14 16.55
C THR A 8 22.26 -72.50 15.56
N LEU A 9 20.99 -72.39 15.97
CA LEU A 9 20.00 -71.52 15.33
C LEU A 9 20.38 -70.07 15.66
N LEU A 10 20.67 -69.25 14.65
CA LEU A 10 20.60 -67.79 14.76
C LEU A 10 19.34 -67.32 14.03
N ALA A 11 18.36 -66.87 14.79
CA ALA A 11 17.20 -66.16 14.27
C ALA A 11 17.63 -64.75 13.84
N GLY A 12 17.68 -64.51 12.53
CA GLY A 12 17.89 -63.18 11.97
C GLY A 12 16.61 -62.36 12.05
N MET A 13 16.56 -61.38 12.95
CA MET A 13 15.47 -60.42 13.07
C MET A 13 15.58 -59.40 11.94
N MET A 14 14.76 -59.53 10.88
CA MET A 14 14.64 -58.50 9.85
C MET A 14 13.91 -57.28 10.42
N LEU A 15 14.64 -56.19 10.64
CA LEU A 15 14.06 -54.89 10.97
C LEU A 15 13.46 -54.28 9.69
N PHE A 16 12.12 -54.26 9.63
CA PHE A 16 11.39 -53.45 8.66
C PHE A 16 11.58 -51.97 9.01
N ASN A 17 12.43 -51.28 8.25
CA ASN A 17 12.62 -49.85 8.37
C ASN A 17 11.49 -49.15 7.58
N THR A 18 10.33 -48.97 8.20
CA THR A 18 9.27 -48.12 7.63
C THR A 18 9.66 -46.66 7.85
N ALA A 19 10.45 -46.12 6.93
CA ALA A 19 10.68 -44.69 6.85
C ALA A 19 9.36 -44.01 6.45
N THR A 20 8.59 -43.56 7.44
CA THR A 20 7.51 -42.61 7.22
C THR A 20 8.14 -41.30 6.77
N ALA A 21 8.09 -41.02 5.47
CA ALA A 21 8.44 -39.71 4.94
C ALA A 21 7.52 -38.66 5.59
N ALA A 22 8.09 -37.79 6.42
CA ALA A 22 7.41 -36.59 6.87
C ALA A 22 7.08 -35.72 5.64
N PRO A 23 5.91 -35.05 5.59
CA PRO A 23 5.63 -34.15 4.49
C PRO A 23 6.63 -32.99 4.53
N ALA A 24 7.38 -32.83 3.44
CA ALA A 24 8.29 -31.72 3.25
C ALA A 24 7.51 -30.41 3.06
N HIS A 25 7.99 -29.37 3.76
CA HIS A 25 7.74 -27.96 3.56
C HIS A 25 6.28 -27.48 3.55
N THR A 26 5.88 -26.96 4.71
CA THR A 26 4.91 -25.86 4.82
C THR A 26 5.24 -24.80 3.78
N ALA A 27 4.37 -24.63 2.78
CA ALA A 27 4.32 -23.39 2.04
C ALA A 27 4.15 -22.27 3.07
N HIS A 28 5.09 -21.32 3.14
CA HIS A 28 4.82 -20.06 3.82
C HIS A 28 3.64 -19.43 3.09
N THR A 29 2.43 -19.59 3.64
CA THR A 29 1.28 -18.81 3.25
C THR A 29 1.71 -17.36 3.32
N LYS A 30 1.60 -16.62 2.22
CA LYS A 30 1.87 -15.18 2.23
C LYS A 30 1.08 -14.58 3.39
N ASP A 31 1.72 -13.76 4.20
CA ASP A 31 1.03 -12.98 5.22
C ASP A 31 0.22 -11.92 4.48
N ARG A 32 -1.10 -12.13 4.39
CA ARG A 32 -2.03 -11.30 3.61
C ARG A 32 -2.73 -10.24 4.47
N GLU A 33 -2.69 -10.43 5.78
CA GLU A 33 -3.30 -9.54 6.78
C GLU A 33 -2.31 -8.49 7.29
N THR A 34 -1.34 -8.07 6.48
CA THR A 34 -0.28 -7.13 6.88
C THR A 34 -0.18 -5.92 5.96
N ILE A 35 -0.39 -4.71 6.52
CA ILE A 35 0.06 -3.47 5.88
C ILE A 35 1.58 -3.40 5.98
N TYR A 36 2.24 -3.46 4.83
CA TYR A 36 3.67 -3.24 4.71
C TYR A 36 3.95 -1.79 4.32
N GLN A 37 4.56 -1.04 5.24
CA GLN A 37 4.92 0.36 5.05
C GLN A 37 6.42 0.54 4.84
N ILE A 38 6.80 1.41 3.91
CA ILE A 38 8.17 1.88 3.73
C ILE A 38 8.32 3.25 4.38
N ALA A 39 9.29 3.39 5.29
CA ALA A 39 9.58 4.61 6.04
C ALA A 39 8.36 5.19 6.77
N LEU A 40 8.45 6.45 7.20
CA LEU A 40 7.37 7.18 7.84
C LEU A 40 6.86 8.26 6.88
N LEU A 41 5.56 8.54 6.89
CA LEU A 41 5.07 9.72 6.17
C LEU A 41 5.72 11.00 6.72
N GLN A 42 6.00 11.04 8.02
CA GLN A 42 6.74 12.13 8.65
C GLN A 42 8.14 12.33 8.04
N SER A 43 8.86 11.25 7.68
CA SER A 43 10.15 11.39 6.99
C SER A 43 9.99 11.97 5.59
N LEU A 44 8.95 11.55 4.86
CA LEU A 44 8.62 12.12 3.56
C LEU A 44 8.29 13.62 3.69
N ALA A 45 7.48 14.00 4.68
CA ALA A 45 7.14 15.39 4.97
C ALA A 45 8.39 16.27 5.21
N MET A 46 9.42 15.71 5.86
CA MET A 46 10.70 16.35 6.14
C MET A 46 11.64 16.45 4.92
N GLY A 47 11.25 15.90 3.75
CA GLY A 47 12.08 15.90 2.53
C GLY A 47 12.98 14.69 2.38
N TYR A 48 12.76 13.61 3.15
CA TYR A 48 13.45 12.35 2.90
C TYR A 48 12.82 11.62 1.71
N PHE A 49 13.25 11.98 0.50
CA PHE A 49 12.77 11.40 -0.75
C PHE A 49 13.68 10.29 -1.30
N ASP A 50 14.68 9.88 -0.53
CA ASP A 50 15.62 8.83 -0.88
C ASP A 50 14.96 7.45 -1.00
N GLY A 51 15.26 6.76 -2.09
CA GLY A 51 14.85 5.40 -2.32
C GLY A 51 15.33 4.45 -1.23
N SER A 52 14.41 3.65 -0.67
CA SER A 52 14.68 2.71 0.43
C SER A 52 14.66 1.26 -0.03
N ILE A 53 13.68 0.87 -0.83
CA ILE A 53 13.63 -0.44 -1.49
C ILE A 53 13.26 -0.27 -2.97
N SER A 54 13.50 -1.30 -3.78
CA SER A 54 13.04 -1.31 -5.18
C SER A 54 11.60 -1.79 -5.32
N VAL A 55 10.94 -1.41 -6.42
CA VAL A 55 9.62 -1.93 -6.84
C VAL A 55 9.58 -3.46 -6.85
N LYS A 56 10.65 -4.11 -7.32
CA LYS A 56 10.79 -5.57 -7.27
C LYS A 56 10.63 -6.16 -5.87
N ASN A 57 11.20 -5.48 -4.87
CA ASN A 57 11.12 -5.91 -3.49
C ASN A 57 9.76 -5.54 -2.89
N LEU A 58 9.20 -4.38 -3.25
CA LEU A 58 7.87 -3.95 -2.78
C LEU A 58 6.79 -4.97 -3.14
N LYS A 59 6.77 -5.45 -4.40
CA LYS A 59 5.83 -6.47 -4.89
C LYS A 59 5.85 -7.81 -4.13
N ARG A 60 6.89 -8.05 -3.30
CA ARG A 60 6.95 -9.25 -2.44
C ARG A 60 6.09 -9.11 -1.19
N HIS A 61 5.62 -7.91 -0.88
CA HIS A 61 4.89 -7.58 0.34
C HIS A 61 3.45 -7.13 0.08
N GLY A 62 3.06 -6.92 -1.18
CA GLY A 62 1.68 -6.63 -1.51
C GLY A 62 1.45 -6.53 -3.02
N ASP A 63 0.17 -6.58 -3.39
CA ASP A 63 -0.33 -6.46 -4.76
C ASP A 63 -1.30 -5.27 -4.93
N THR A 64 -1.63 -4.58 -3.84
CA THR A 64 -2.51 -3.41 -3.82
C THR A 64 -1.97 -2.38 -2.83
N GLY A 65 -2.02 -1.10 -3.19
CA GLY A 65 -1.50 -0.03 -2.33
C GLY A 65 -1.18 1.27 -3.04
N ILE A 66 -0.58 2.19 -2.29
CA ILE A 66 -0.29 3.58 -2.68
C ILE A 66 1.09 4.02 -2.18
N GLY A 67 1.61 5.14 -2.68
CA GLY A 67 2.90 5.69 -2.27
C GLY A 67 3.48 6.64 -3.31
N THR A 68 4.81 6.77 -3.33
CA THR A 68 5.53 7.59 -4.31
C THR A 68 6.86 6.92 -4.70
N PHE A 69 7.67 7.59 -5.52
CA PHE A 69 8.97 7.11 -6.00
C PHE A 69 10.11 8.00 -5.52
N GLU A 70 11.34 7.51 -5.62
CA GLU A 70 12.53 8.25 -5.21
C GLU A 70 12.55 9.66 -5.84
N GLY A 71 12.87 10.66 -5.03
CA GLY A 71 12.77 12.06 -5.40
C GLY A 71 11.34 12.62 -5.39
N LEU A 72 10.35 11.92 -4.83
CA LEU A 72 8.92 12.31 -4.92
C LEU A 72 8.46 12.39 -6.40
N ASP A 73 8.93 11.46 -7.23
CA ASP A 73 8.70 11.48 -8.68
C ASP A 73 7.36 10.85 -9.07
N GLY A 74 6.28 11.59 -8.77
CA GLY A 74 4.91 11.23 -9.08
C GLY A 74 4.28 10.24 -8.10
N GLU A 75 3.03 9.91 -8.38
CA GLU A 75 2.19 9.13 -7.47
C GLU A 75 2.20 7.65 -7.86
N MET A 76 2.38 6.77 -6.87
CA MET A 76 2.35 5.32 -7.04
C MET A 76 0.95 4.78 -6.86
N ILE A 77 0.51 3.94 -7.80
CA ILE A 77 -0.69 3.12 -7.63
C ILE A 77 -0.28 1.66 -7.84
N VAL A 78 -0.46 0.82 -6.82
CA VAL A 78 -0.29 -0.62 -6.93
C VAL A 78 -1.69 -1.23 -7.08
N LEU A 79 -1.94 -1.89 -8.20
CA LEU A 79 -3.23 -2.50 -8.49
C LEU A 79 -3.02 -3.86 -9.16
N ASP A 80 -3.54 -4.90 -8.50
CA ASP A 80 -3.49 -6.30 -8.94
C ASP A 80 -2.07 -6.75 -9.33
N GLY A 81 -1.08 -6.36 -8.51
CA GLY A 81 0.34 -6.73 -8.64
C GLY A 81 1.14 -5.87 -9.63
N VAL A 82 0.51 -4.95 -10.35
CA VAL A 82 1.18 -4.00 -11.24
C VAL A 82 1.41 -2.69 -10.50
N VAL A 83 2.62 -2.14 -10.63
CA VAL A 83 2.98 -0.83 -10.07
C VAL A 83 2.94 0.19 -11.18
N TYR A 84 2.05 1.17 -11.03
CA TYR A 84 1.87 2.29 -11.93
C TYR A 84 2.42 3.56 -11.29
N ARG A 85 2.90 4.47 -12.13
CA ARG A 85 3.23 5.85 -11.79
C ARG A 85 2.30 6.78 -12.54
N ALA A 86 1.55 7.61 -11.82
CA ALA A 86 1.04 8.85 -12.39
C ALA A 86 2.19 9.87 -12.34
N ASN A 87 2.63 10.34 -13.51
CA ASN A 87 3.63 11.41 -13.57
C ASN A 87 2.97 12.77 -13.30
N ARG A 88 3.77 13.86 -13.31
CA ARG A 88 3.27 15.23 -13.17
C ARG A 88 2.05 15.56 -14.03
N ASP A 89 1.96 15.08 -15.26
CA ASP A 89 0.80 15.32 -16.13
C ASP A 89 -0.41 14.44 -15.77
N CYS A 90 -0.37 13.75 -14.63
CA CYS A 90 -1.31 12.69 -14.22
C CYS A 90 -1.40 11.53 -15.23
N LYS A 91 -0.37 11.35 -16.08
CA LYS A 91 -0.32 10.27 -17.07
C LYS A 91 0.29 9.02 -16.47
N ILE A 92 -0.37 7.90 -16.70
CA ILE A 92 0.02 6.60 -16.15
C ILE A 92 1.10 5.94 -16.99
N ASN A 93 2.11 5.38 -16.31
CA ASN A 93 3.12 4.49 -16.89
C ASN A 93 3.33 3.28 -15.97
N VAL A 94 3.64 2.11 -16.55
CA VAL A 94 4.09 0.95 -15.76
C VAL A 94 5.54 1.16 -15.34
N VAL A 95 5.84 0.82 -14.09
CA VAL A 95 7.14 1.10 -13.48
C VAL A 95 8.07 -0.11 -13.53
N ASP A 96 9.33 0.13 -13.90
CA ASP A 96 10.38 -0.88 -13.89
C ASP A 96 10.73 -1.34 -12.47
N ASP A 97 11.01 -2.62 -12.33
CA ASP A 97 11.33 -3.30 -11.07
C ASP A 97 12.54 -2.70 -10.31
N LYS A 98 13.42 -1.97 -10.99
CA LYS A 98 14.61 -1.32 -10.40
C LYS A 98 14.32 0.02 -9.75
N VAL A 99 13.20 0.66 -10.09
CA VAL A 99 12.84 1.98 -9.54
C VAL A 99 12.73 1.89 -8.02
N LEU A 100 13.24 2.90 -7.34
CA LEU A 100 13.29 2.93 -5.88
C LEU A 100 12.08 3.67 -5.28
N VAL A 101 11.73 3.28 -4.07
CA VAL A 101 10.54 3.69 -3.32
C VAL A 101 10.97 4.27 -1.98
N PRO A 102 10.68 5.55 -1.69
CA PRO A 102 10.99 6.19 -0.42
C PRO A 102 9.87 6.01 0.61
N PHE A 103 8.63 5.92 0.14
CA PHE A 103 7.43 5.76 0.97
C PHE A 103 6.34 5.02 0.17
N SER A 104 5.68 4.07 0.81
CA SER A 104 4.52 3.35 0.27
C SER A 104 3.83 2.53 1.36
N ASN A 105 2.56 2.22 1.13
CA ASN A 105 1.78 1.26 1.89
C ASN A 105 1.20 0.22 0.95
N VAL A 106 1.51 -1.06 1.14
CA VAL A 106 0.97 -2.17 0.34
C VAL A 106 0.48 -3.30 1.22
N THR A 107 -0.50 -4.05 0.73
CA THR A 107 -0.91 -5.35 1.28
C THR A 107 -1.20 -6.32 0.14
N PHE A 108 -1.29 -7.61 0.46
CA PHE A 108 -1.85 -8.59 -0.46
C PHE A 108 -3.36 -8.60 -0.28
N PHE A 109 -4.08 -7.96 -1.20
CA PHE A 109 -5.47 -7.63 -1.01
C PHE A 109 -6.37 -8.86 -0.88
N ASP A 110 -7.20 -8.90 0.15
CA ASP A 110 -8.29 -9.86 0.35
C ASP A 110 -9.65 -9.16 0.45
N LYS A 111 -10.66 -9.71 -0.21
CA LYS A 111 -12.03 -9.16 -0.09
C LYS A 111 -12.66 -9.69 1.19
N ASP A 112 -12.89 -8.82 2.16
CA ASP A 112 -13.65 -9.14 3.37
C ASP A 112 -15.12 -8.76 3.24
N PHE A 113 -15.38 -7.50 2.88
CA PHE A 113 -16.74 -6.99 2.69
C PHE A 113 -16.79 -5.93 1.60
N SER A 114 -17.99 -5.60 1.16
CA SER A 114 -18.20 -4.55 0.16
C SER A 114 -19.51 -3.81 0.35
N VAL A 115 -19.56 -2.60 -0.20
CA VAL A 115 -20.74 -1.73 -0.21
C VAL A 115 -20.96 -1.16 -1.61
N LYS A 116 -22.22 -1.10 -2.05
CA LYS A 116 -22.58 -0.42 -3.29
C LYS A 116 -22.62 1.08 -3.07
N LEU A 117 -22.03 1.82 -4.00
CA LEU A 117 -22.02 3.28 -4.00
C LEU A 117 -22.87 3.79 -5.16
N ARG A 118 -23.67 4.82 -4.89
CA ARG A 118 -24.47 5.55 -5.88
C ARG A 118 -24.54 7.01 -5.48
N ASP A 119 -24.38 7.90 -6.44
CA ASP A 119 -24.58 9.34 -6.30
C ASP A 119 -23.86 9.93 -5.06
N VAL A 120 -22.55 9.66 -4.96
CA VAL A 120 -21.70 10.18 -3.87
C VAL A 120 -20.97 11.43 -4.37
N HIS A 121 -21.51 12.59 -4.01
CA HIS A 121 -21.18 13.87 -4.66
C HIS A 121 -19.89 14.56 -4.22
N ASN A 122 -19.20 14.05 -3.19
CA ASN A 122 -17.91 14.56 -2.74
C ASN A 122 -17.15 13.51 -1.92
N LYS A 123 -15.85 13.73 -1.75
CA LYS A 123 -14.91 12.91 -0.97
C LYS A 123 -15.35 12.83 0.49
N ALA A 124 -15.83 13.93 1.09
CA ALA A 124 -16.31 13.92 2.46
C ALA A 124 -17.51 12.96 2.66
N ALA A 125 -18.44 12.89 1.71
CA ALA A 125 -19.56 11.95 1.72
C ALA A 125 -19.07 10.50 1.56
N LEU A 126 -18.09 10.25 0.68
CA LEU A 126 -17.46 8.94 0.55
C LEU A 126 -16.79 8.50 1.85
N GLU A 127 -15.97 9.37 2.43
CA GLU A 127 -15.28 9.13 3.70
C GLU A 127 -16.27 8.90 4.83
N LYS A 128 -17.39 9.61 4.87
CA LYS A 128 -18.43 9.37 5.88
C LYS A 128 -18.98 7.94 5.77
N ILE A 129 -19.34 7.48 4.56
CA ILE A 129 -19.81 6.11 4.33
C ILE A 129 -18.75 5.11 4.79
N PHE A 130 -17.49 5.37 4.45
CA PHE A 130 -16.39 4.46 4.78
C PHE A 130 -16.08 4.46 6.29
N ASN A 131 -16.16 5.61 6.96
CA ASN A 131 -15.99 5.73 8.40
C ASN A 131 -17.09 4.97 9.16
N ASP A 132 -18.35 5.09 8.74
CA ASP A 132 -19.46 4.34 9.35
C ASP A 132 -19.22 2.80 9.25
N LEU A 133 -18.61 2.34 8.15
CA LEU A 133 -18.22 0.94 7.95
C LEU A 133 -17.01 0.55 8.82
N VAL A 134 -15.99 1.38 8.88
CA VAL A 134 -14.80 1.17 9.73
C VAL A 134 -15.19 1.10 11.20
N ASP A 135 -16.05 2.00 11.68
CA ASP A 135 -16.55 1.99 13.05
C ASP A 135 -17.30 0.69 13.38
N SER A 136 -18.04 0.15 12.41
CA SER A 136 -18.80 -1.09 12.56
C SER A 136 -17.95 -2.37 12.46
N ASN A 137 -16.76 -2.31 11.84
CA ASN A 137 -15.90 -3.49 11.58
C ASN A 137 -14.59 -3.49 12.39
N GLY A 138 -14.31 -2.41 13.13
CA GLY A 138 -13.15 -2.25 14.00
C GLY A 138 -12.35 -1.01 13.63
N ARG A 139 -12.66 0.12 14.25
CA ARG A 139 -12.03 1.43 13.99
C ARG A 139 -10.52 1.52 14.22
N ASN A 140 -9.96 0.58 14.96
CA ASN A 140 -8.54 0.56 15.32
C ASN A 140 -7.71 -0.37 14.42
N SER A 141 -8.30 -0.85 13.32
CA SER A 141 -7.63 -1.65 12.29
C SER A 141 -7.24 -0.77 11.10
N PHE A 142 -6.29 -1.25 10.29
CA PHE A 142 -6.09 -0.67 8.96
C PHE A 142 -7.14 -1.23 8.00
N TYR A 143 -7.44 -0.46 6.95
CA TYR A 143 -8.23 -0.97 5.83
C TYR A 143 -7.56 -0.58 4.51
N MET A 144 -7.43 -1.53 3.59
CA MET A 144 -7.17 -1.23 2.19
C MET A 144 -8.50 -1.30 1.44
N VAL A 145 -8.76 -0.35 0.53
CA VAL A 145 -9.98 -0.32 -0.25
C VAL A 145 -9.67 -0.26 -1.75
N LYS A 146 -10.43 -1.02 -2.54
CA LYS A 146 -10.53 -0.86 -3.99
C LYS A 146 -11.94 -0.40 -4.33
N VAL A 147 -12.06 0.66 -5.12
CA VAL A 147 -13.34 1.23 -5.54
C VAL A 147 -13.39 1.35 -7.07
N PRO A 148 -13.64 0.25 -7.80
CA PRO A 148 -14.03 0.33 -9.20
C PRO A 148 -15.36 1.09 -9.33
N ALA A 149 -15.36 2.20 -10.07
CA ALA A 149 -16.49 3.10 -10.17
C ALA A 149 -16.50 3.94 -11.45
N GLU A 150 -17.69 4.47 -11.76
CA GLU A 150 -17.89 5.58 -12.71
C GLU A 150 -17.98 6.90 -11.94
N PHE A 151 -17.31 7.92 -12.45
CA PHE A 151 -17.25 9.27 -11.88
C PHE A 151 -17.82 10.29 -12.86
N ASN A 152 -18.71 11.16 -12.38
CA ASN A 152 -19.06 12.39 -13.10
C ASN A 152 -17.82 13.28 -13.21
N SER A 153 -17.04 13.38 -12.13
CA SER A 153 -15.72 13.99 -12.11
C SER A 153 -14.84 13.42 -11.01
N ILE A 154 -13.53 13.48 -11.18
CA ILE A 154 -12.56 13.22 -10.12
C ILE A 154 -11.43 14.24 -10.23
N LEU A 155 -11.08 14.91 -9.14
CA LEU A 155 -9.95 15.82 -9.05
C LEU A 155 -8.75 15.03 -8.52
N VAL A 156 -7.72 14.93 -9.34
CA VAL A 156 -6.46 14.27 -8.96
C VAL A 156 -5.28 15.22 -9.10
N ARG A 157 -4.26 15.01 -8.28
CA ARG A 157 -2.97 15.68 -8.37
C ARG A 157 -1.83 14.68 -8.60
N SER A 158 -0.73 15.18 -9.14
CA SER A 158 0.58 14.55 -9.08
C SER A 158 1.67 15.61 -9.22
N GLU A 159 2.87 15.31 -8.75
CA GLU A 159 4.00 16.24 -8.70
C GLU A 159 5.14 15.86 -9.65
N SER A 160 6.00 16.84 -9.93
CA SER A 160 7.33 16.55 -10.44
C SER A 160 8.24 16.08 -9.32
N GLY A 161 9.10 15.11 -9.65
CA GLY A 161 10.22 14.76 -8.78
C GLY A 161 11.12 15.97 -8.47
N ALA A 162 11.58 16.03 -7.23
CA ALA A 162 12.61 16.92 -6.75
C ALA A 162 14.01 16.30 -6.94
N LYS A 163 15.04 17.14 -6.81
CA LYS A 163 16.45 16.72 -6.79
C LYS A 163 17.08 17.17 -5.48
N GLU A 164 18.19 16.55 -5.11
CA GLU A 164 18.97 17.00 -3.96
C GLU A 164 19.52 18.43 -4.15
N PRO A 165 19.60 19.24 -3.06
CA PRO A 165 19.04 18.96 -1.74
C PRO A 165 17.50 18.99 -1.76
N TYR A 166 16.87 17.94 -1.23
CA TYR A 166 15.42 17.79 -1.30
C TYR A 166 14.72 18.86 -0.45
N PRO A 167 13.65 19.50 -0.96
CA PRO A 167 12.81 20.39 -0.18
C PRO A 167 11.87 19.58 0.74
N THR A 168 11.16 20.25 1.65
CA THR A 168 10.05 19.62 2.38
C THR A 168 8.93 19.22 1.42
N LEU A 169 8.05 18.32 1.83
CA LEU A 169 6.92 17.88 1.00
C LEU A 169 6.04 19.05 0.56
N VAL A 170 5.67 19.94 1.49
CA VAL A 170 4.86 21.13 1.19
C VAL A 170 5.54 22.03 0.14
N GLU A 171 6.85 22.18 0.20
CA GLU A 171 7.60 22.97 -0.78
C GLU A 171 7.68 22.27 -2.15
N ALA A 172 7.86 20.94 -2.18
CA ALA A 172 7.86 20.15 -3.41
C ALA A 172 6.50 20.24 -4.15
N LEU A 173 5.41 20.15 -3.39
CA LEU A 173 4.05 20.17 -3.90
C LEU A 173 3.60 21.52 -4.50
N LYS A 174 4.36 22.60 -4.32
CA LYS A 174 4.12 23.86 -5.06
C LYS A 174 4.21 23.71 -6.57
N THR A 175 4.87 22.64 -7.04
CA THR A 175 5.03 22.32 -8.47
C THR A 175 4.05 21.25 -8.97
N GLN A 176 3.11 20.83 -8.11
CA GLN A 176 2.08 19.86 -8.45
C GLN A 176 1.20 20.35 -9.59
N ASN A 177 0.58 19.40 -10.26
CA ASN A 177 -0.41 19.64 -11.29
C ASN A 177 -1.70 18.91 -10.91
N GLU A 178 -2.80 19.63 -11.05
CA GLU A 178 -4.14 19.17 -10.73
C GLU A 178 -4.95 19.09 -12.01
N ILE A 179 -5.69 17.99 -12.19
CA ILE A 179 -6.63 17.84 -13.30
C ILE A 179 -7.95 17.28 -12.80
N THR A 180 -9.04 17.65 -13.49
CA THR A 180 -10.39 17.14 -13.18
C THR A 180 -10.98 16.39 -14.38
N PRO A 181 -10.57 15.14 -14.63
CA PRO A 181 -11.26 14.26 -15.56
C PRO A 181 -12.76 14.20 -15.28
N LYS A 182 -13.57 14.20 -16.34
CA LYS A 182 -15.03 14.13 -16.29
C LYS A 182 -15.53 12.89 -17.02
N ASN A 183 -16.64 12.33 -16.56
CA ASN A 183 -17.29 11.15 -17.15
C ASN A 183 -16.27 10.01 -17.38
N ILE A 184 -15.56 9.66 -16.32
CA ILE A 184 -14.44 8.73 -16.36
C ILE A 184 -14.74 7.51 -15.51
N SER A 185 -14.30 6.34 -15.96
CA SER A 185 -14.33 5.11 -15.19
C SER A 185 -12.91 4.73 -14.76
N GLY A 186 -12.79 4.19 -13.56
CA GLY A 186 -11.52 3.78 -12.99
C GLY A 186 -11.65 3.18 -11.61
N THR A 187 -10.51 2.99 -10.95
CA THR A 187 -10.43 2.40 -9.62
C THR A 187 -9.72 3.37 -8.68
N ILE A 188 -10.36 3.68 -7.55
CA ILE A 188 -9.65 4.24 -6.39
C ILE A 188 -8.98 3.09 -5.62
N VAL A 189 -7.73 3.27 -5.24
CA VAL A 189 -7.02 2.46 -4.25
C VAL A 189 -6.79 3.34 -3.04
N GLY A 190 -7.17 2.89 -1.85
CA GLY A 190 -7.09 3.72 -0.65
C GLY A 190 -6.66 2.98 0.60
N LEU A 191 -5.97 3.69 1.48
CA LEU A 191 -5.60 3.23 2.81
C LEU A 191 -6.41 4.02 3.85
N TYR A 192 -7.05 3.31 4.78
CA TYR A 192 -7.42 3.84 6.08
C TYR A 192 -6.35 3.55 7.10
N CYS A 193 -5.92 4.58 7.81
CA CYS A 193 -4.97 4.50 8.89
C CYS A 193 -5.63 4.94 10.22
N PRO A 194 -5.62 4.10 11.27
CA PRO A 194 -6.30 4.40 12.52
C PRO A 194 -5.61 5.55 13.29
N ASP A 195 -6.38 6.29 14.09
CA ASP A 195 -5.94 7.54 14.75
C ASP A 195 -4.65 7.42 15.58
N PHE A 196 -4.44 6.26 16.22
CA PHE A 196 -3.27 6.03 17.06
C PHE A 196 -1.94 5.92 16.27
N MET A 197 -2.00 5.86 14.95
CA MET A 197 -0.84 5.76 14.05
C MET A 197 -0.38 7.12 13.48
N SER A 198 -0.91 8.25 13.98
CA SER A 198 -0.62 9.62 13.50
C SER A 198 0.85 10.04 13.51
N SER A 199 1.72 9.36 14.26
CA SER A 199 3.18 9.61 14.22
C SER A 199 3.89 8.86 13.09
N LEU A 200 3.25 7.88 12.46
CA LEU A 200 3.84 6.99 11.46
C LEU A 200 3.27 7.24 10.05
N ASN A 201 2.02 7.68 9.96
CA ASN A 201 1.31 7.92 8.71
C ASN A 201 0.22 9.00 8.87
N SER A 202 -0.46 9.38 7.77
CA SER A 202 -1.66 10.22 7.79
C SER A 202 -2.84 9.38 8.27
N THR A 203 -3.59 9.86 9.26
CA THR A 203 -4.77 9.17 9.82
C THR A 203 -6.01 9.40 8.97
N GLY A 204 -6.96 8.49 9.03
CA GLY A 204 -8.15 8.51 8.17
C GLY A 204 -7.80 7.99 6.78
N TRP A 205 -8.43 8.55 5.75
CA TRP A 205 -8.34 8.04 4.39
C TRP A 205 -7.30 8.77 3.53
N HIS A 206 -6.57 7.98 2.75
CA HIS A 206 -5.64 8.42 1.72
C HIS A 206 -5.95 7.63 0.44
N PHE A 207 -6.30 8.32 -0.64
CA PHE A 207 -6.79 7.73 -1.88
C PHE A 207 -5.93 8.10 -3.09
N HIS A 208 -5.58 7.12 -3.91
CA HIS A 208 -5.08 7.32 -5.27
C HIS A 208 -6.08 6.76 -6.28
N PHE A 209 -6.05 7.26 -7.51
CA PHE A 209 -6.93 6.85 -8.60
C PHE A 209 -6.14 6.41 -9.83
N ILE A 210 -6.70 5.46 -10.58
CA ILE A 210 -6.25 5.07 -11.90
C ILE A 210 -7.44 4.77 -12.83
N SER A 211 -7.43 5.33 -14.03
CA SER A 211 -8.48 5.11 -15.03
C SER A 211 -8.48 3.68 -15.57
N ASP A 212 -9.63 3.22 -16.07
CA ASP A 212 -9.77 1.87 -16.62
C ASP A 212 -8.84 1.63 -17.81
N ASP A 213 -8.69 2.63 -18.68
CA ASP A 213 -7.78 2.60 -19.82
C ASP A 213 -6.30 2.82 -19.46
N LYS A 214 -5.99 2.97 -18.17
CA LYS A 214 -4.63 3.13 -17.63
C LYS A 214 -3.89 4.31 -18.24
N LYS A 215 -4.60 5.42 -18.52
CA LYS A 215 -4.00 6.65 -19.05
C LYS A 215 -3.91 7.77 -18.03
N ILE A 216 -4.86 7.86 -17.10
CA ILE A 216 -4.96 8.95 -16.14
C ILE A 216 -4.94 8.40 -14.72
N GLY A 217 -4.26 9.07 -13.81
CA GLY A 217 -4.32 8.77 -12.38
C GLY A 217 -3.60 9.80 -11.52
N GLY A 218 -3.51 9.55 -10.22
CA GLY A 218 -2.87 10.44 -9.26
C GLY A 218 -3.49 10.33 -7.87
N HIS A 219 -3.05 11.21 -6.96
CA HIS A 219 -3.61 11.37 -5.62
C HIS A 219 -4.98 12.06 -5.71
N VAL A 220 -6.00 11.53 -5.03
CA VAL A 220 -7.38 12.04 -5.10
C VAL A 220 -7.57 13.18 -4.11
N LEU A 221 -7.97 14.34 -4.61
CA LEU A 221 -8.32 15.50 -3.81
C LEU A 221 -9.83 15.65 -3.62
N GLU A 222 -10.61 15.39 -4.68
CA GLU A 222 -12.08 15.50 -4.66
C GLU A 222 -12.69 14.57 -5.72
N LEU A 223 -13.98 14.24 -5.62
CA LEU A 223 -14.69 13.35 -6.53
C LEU A 223 -16.19 13.64 -6.58
N ASP A 224 -16.84 13.24 -7.66
CA ASP A 224 -18.29 13.06 -7.76
C ASP A 224 -18.52 11.69 -8.40
N LEU A 225 -18.82 10.71 -7.56
CA LEU A 225 -18.99 9.31 -7.95
C LEU A 225 -20.44 9.05 -8.30
N LYS A 226 -20.66 8.53 -9.52
CA LYS A 226 -21.97 8.19 -10.05
C LYS A 226 -22.42 6.82 -9.56
N SER A 227 -21.59 5.79 -9.74
CA SER A 227 -21.89 4.45 -9.27
C SER A 227 -20.65 3.58 -9.17
N GLY A 228 -20.60 2.68 -8.19
CA GLY A 228 -19.50 1.73 -8.05
C GLY A 228 -19.71 0.75 -6.90
N GLU A 229 -18.67 0.01 -6.57
CA GLU A 229 -18.62 -0.86 -5.40
C GLU A 229 -17.30 -0.61 -4.67
N ALA A 230 -17.36 -0.28 -3.38
CA ALA A 230 -16.18 -0.23 -2.54
C ALA A 230 -15.97 -1.59 -1.89
N ILE A 231 -14.79 -2.15 -2.09
CA ILE A 231 -14.37 -3.47 -1.60
C ILE A 231 -13.28 -3.24 -0.56
N PHE A 232 -13.50 -3.74 0.64
CA PHE A 232 -12.63 -3.54 1.79
C PHE A 232 -11.88 -4.81 2.14
N ASP A 233 -10.62 -4.59 2.51
CA ASP A 233 -9.69 -5.52 3.14
C ASP A 233 -9.37 -4.93 4.51
N LYS A 234 -9.74 -5.61 5.58
CA LYS A 234 -9.41 -5.24 6.95
C LYS A 234 -8.09 -5.92 7.32
N THR A 235 -7.05 -5.12 7.47
CA THR A 235 -5.69 -5.62 7.63
C THR A 235 -5.18 -5.35 9.06
N ASP A 236 -5.13 -6.37 9.91
CA ASP A 236 -4.88 -6.20 11.35
C ASP A 236 -3.39 -6.19 11.76
N ASN A 237 -2.46 -6.57 10.88
CA ASN A 237 -1.03 -6.49 11.14
C ASN A 237 -0.39 -5.28 10.45
N PHE A 238 0.67 -4.76 11.07
CA PHE A 238 1.47 -3.67 10.52
C PHE A 238 2.95 -4.02 10.59
N ARG A 239 3.64 -3.87 9.45
CA ARG A 239 5.09 -4.04 9.35
C ARG A 239 5.68 -2.83 8.66
N MET A 240 6.60 -2.16 9.34
CA MET A 240 7.34 -1.04 8.75
C MET A 240 8.78 -1.43 8.46
N GLN A 241 9.25 -1.10 7.26
CA GLN A 241 10.65 -1.18 6.86
C GLN A 241 11.27 0.21 6.98
N LEU A 242 12.17 0.37 7.96
CA LEU A 242 12.96 1.59 8.08
C LEU A 242 14.05 1.65 7.00
N PRO A 243 14.31 2.85 6.44
CA PRO A 243 15.49 3.10 5.63
C PRO A 243 16.77 2.88 6.45
N LYS A 244 17.87 2.51 5.77
CA LYS A 244 19.18 2.25 6.39
C LYS A 244 20.19 3.39 6.19
N LYS A 245 19.84 4.41 5.40
CA LYS A 245 20.77 5.50 5.05
C LYS A 245 20.99 6.41 6.26
N GLU A 246 22.21 6.91 6.41
CA GLU A 246 22.60 7.76 7.56
C GLU A 246 21.75 9.04 7.66
N ASN A 247 21.38 9.64 6.53
CA ASN A 247 20.56 10.84 6.51
C ASN A 247 19.12 10.61 7.00
N PHE A 248 18.58 9.39 6.91
CA PHE A 248 17.32 9.04 7.59
C PHE A 248 17.49 9.06 9.11
N HIS A 249 18.58 8.49 9.62
CA HIS A 249 18.87 8.42 11.05
C HIS A 249 19.26 9.78 11.65
N ALA A 250 19.64 10.75 10.81
CA ALA A 250 19.88 12.12 11.21
C ALA A 250 18.58 12.97 11.36
N LEU A 251 17.42 12.47 10.93
CA LEU A 251 16.16 13.20 11.03
C LEU A 251 15.68 13.36 12.48
N ASN A 252 15.14 14.54 12.80
CA ASN A 252 14.57 14.81 14.12
C ASN A 252 13.05 14.58 14.14
N PHE A 253 12.63 13.33 14.34
CA PHE A 253 11.21 12.94 14.44
C PHE A 253 10.43 13.58 15.61
N LYS A 254 11.09 14.34 16.50
CA LYS A 254 10.40 15.14 17.53
C LYS A 254 9.75 16.41 16.97
N GLN A 255 10.16 16.85 15.78
CA GLN A 255 9.53 17.99 15.11
C GLN A 255 8.09 17.65 14.72
N ASP A 256 7.15 18.52 15.09
CA ASP A 256 5.74 18.37 14.71
C ASP A 256 5.56 18.69 13.22
N MET A 257 5.13 17.69 12.45
CA MET A 257 4.87 17.80 11.01
C MET A 257 3.37 17.64 10.68
N LYS A 258 2.48 17.68 11.68
CA LYS A 258 1.04 17.39 11.47
C LYS A 258 0.40 18.32 10.46
N GLU A 259 0.64 19.62 10.57
CA GLU A 259 0.07 20.59 9.63
C GLU A 259 0.67 20.47 8.23
N ASP A 260 1.96 20.11 8.11
CA ASP A 260 2.61 19.90 6.81
C ASP A 260 2.03 18.67 6.11
N ILE A 261 1.87 17.57 6.84
CA ILE A 261 1.21 16.35 6.34
C ILE A 261 -0.23 16.65 5.93
N ARG A 262 -0.99 17.36 6.77
CA ARG A 262 -2.38 17.71 6.46
C ARG A 262 -2.48 18.54 5.18
N LYS A 263 -1.60 19.53 5.00
CA LYS A 263 -1.56 20.38 3.79
C LYS A 263 -1.14 19.62 2.53
N ALA A 264 -0.30 18.59 2.68
CA ALA A 264 0.18 17.80 1.56
C ALA A 264 -0.85 16.74 1.10
N GLU A 265 -1.49 16.06 2.05
CA GLU A 265 -2.31 14.89 1.78
C GLU A 265 -3.81 15.17 1.61
N GLN A 266 -4.30 16.30 2.14
CA GLN A 266 -5.72 16.62 2.14
C GLN A 266 -6.02 17.89 1.33
N ASP A 267 -7.18 17.91 0.68
CA ASP A 267 -7.66 19.12 0.03
C ASP A 267 -7.90 20.23 1.07
N VAL A 268 -7.29 21.38 0.83
CA VAL A 268 -7.44 22.60 1.64
C VAL A 268 -8.70 23.39 1.28
N GLN A 269 -9.39 23.07 0.18
CA GLN A 269 -10.58 23.79 -0.28
C GLN A 269 -11.90 23.21 0.24
N GLY A 270 -11.98 21.92 0.56
CA GLY A 270 -13.18 21.28 1.15
C GLY A 270 -13.55 21.68 2.59
N GLY A 271 -12.82 22.63 3.19
CA GLY A 271 -13.03 23.11 4.56
C GLY A 271 -13.81 24.44 4.68
N LYS A 272 -14.83 24.66 3.85
CA LYS A 272 -15.78 25.77 4.00
C LYS A 272 -17.23 25.30 3.96
#